data_AF-C3ZUL4-F1
#
_entry.id   AF-C3ZUL4-F1
#
_cell.length_a   1.000
_cell.length_b   1.000
_cell.length_c   1.000
_cell.angle_alpha   90.00
_cell.angle_beta   90.00
_cell.angle_gamma   90.00
#
_symmetry.space_group_name_H-M   'P 1'
#
loop_
_entity.id
_entity.type
_entity.pdbx_description
1 polymer ?
#
loop_
_entity_poly.entity_id
_entity_poly.type
_entity_poly.pdbx_seq_one_letter_code
_entity_poly.pdbx_strand_id
1 'polypeptide(L)'
;MIERETLMDEAILGYAEKVDAGISSVPQLIHSEDETAVTHEAALAALPMGWALKGAKRMRARFSEKQRKYLEDKFDIGQATGRKCDPTQVAKDMRRAKDSKGRRMFTSSEFLTSTQVSSFFSRLAARRKCQGIPEKVQEEGEEELYEEDLTHEMHVAQESLFATVIRELGLTHPVLFDTYNLCDLYAKHKLATLGLPLLQMICDSFGLDTQHITLRRKAPYITKLEQLVETCSCRVERT
;
A
#
# COMPACT_ATOMS: atom_id res chain seq x y z
N MET A 1 52.96 -2.21 -7.86
CA MET A 1 51.51 -2.38 -8.04
C MET A 1 50.94 -0.98 -7.97
N ILE A 2 50.50 -0.43 -9.10
CA ILE A 2 49.91 0.92 -9.13
C ILE A 2 48.41 0.68 -9.03
N GLU A 3 47.84 0.99 -7.88
CA GLU A 3 46.38 0.96 -7.68
C GLU A 3 45.77 1.97 -8.66
N ARG A 4 44.87 1.47 -9.52
CA ARG A 4 44.08 2.34 -10.40
C ARG A 4 42.90 2.83 -9.58
N GLU A 5 42.77 4.14 -9.47
CA GLU A 5 41.59 4.79 -8.90
C GLU A 5 40.34 4.17 -9.54
N THR A 6 39.41 3.73 -8.69
CA THR A 6 38.18 3.12 -9.16
C THR A 6 37.20 4.22 -9.53
N LEU A 7 36.26 3.94 -10.43
CA LEU A 7 35.16 4.86 -10.77
C LEU A 7 34.37 5.34 -9.53
N MET A 8 34.40 4.55 -8.46
CA MET A 8 33.77 4.90 -7.20
C MET A 8 34.56 5.99 -6.47
N ASP A 9 35.89 5.91 -6.49
CA ASP A 9 36.78 6.91 -5.87
C ASP A 9 36.65 8.26 -6.59
N GLU A 10 36.59 8.25 -7.92
CA GLU A 10 36.34 9.46 -8.73
C GLU A 10 34.97 10.10 -8.42
N ALA A 11 33.93 9.27 -8.27
CA ALA A 11 32.59 9.75 -7.95
C ALA A 11 32.51 10.35 -6.53
N ILE A 12 33.22 9.77 -5.57
CA ILE A 12 33.29 10.26 -4.18
C ILE A 12 33.97 11.62 -4.14
N LEU A 13 35.11 11.78 -4.82
CA LEU A 13 35.83 13.05 -4.88
C LEU A 13 35.00 14.13 -5.58
N GLY A 14 34.38 13.81 -6.71
CA GLY A 14 33.54 14.74 -7.46
C GLY A 14 32.26 15.17 -6.71
N TYR A 15 31.74 14.32 -5.82
CA TYR A 15 30.62 14.71 -4.96
C TYR A 15 31.07 15.60 -3.81
N ALA A 16 32.20 15.27 -3.17
CA ALA A 16 32.77 16.08 -2.09
C ALA A 16 33.06 17.51 -2.57
N GLU A 17 33.67 17.67 -3.74
CA GLU A 17 33.95 18.98 -4.34
C GLU A 17 32.66 19.79 -4.60
N LYS A 18 31.59 19.13 -5.07
CA LYS A 18 30.29 19.78 -5.31
C LYS A 18 29.56 20.18 -4.03
N VAL A 19 29.77 19.47 -2.93
CA VAL A 19 29.20 19.80 -1.62
C VAL A 19 29.94 21.00 -1.01
N ASP A 20 31.27 20.99 -1.08
CA ASP A 20 32.11 22.07 -0.54
C ASP A 20 31.97 23.38 -1.33
N ALA A 21 31.68 23.31 -2.64
CA ALA A 21 31.41 24.47 -3.48
C ALA A 21 30.09 25.20 -3.15
N GLY A 22 29.27 24.65 -2.24
CA GLY A 22 27.99 25.24 -1.83
C GLY A 22 26.89 25.11 -2.89
N ILE A 23 25.66 24.89 -2.45
CA ILE A 23 24.48 24.71 -3.31
C ILE A 23 24.14 26.04 -3.98
N SER A 24 24.83 26.37 -5.08
CA SER A 24 24.52 27.55 -5.89
C SER A 24 24.62 27.24 -7.38
N SER A 25 23.92 26.21 -7.83
CA SER A 25 23.30 26.21 -9.16
C SER A 25 22.26 25.10 -9.24
N VAL A 26 21.00 25.47 -9.00
CA VAL A 26 19.91 24.74 -9.64
C VAL A 26 20.14 24.88 -11.15
N PRO A 27 20.13 23.80 -11.95
CA PRO A 27 20.33 23.93 -13.39
C PRO A 27 19.25 24.85 -13.96
N GLN A 28 19.64 26.04 -14.41
CA GLN A 28 18.77 26.84 -15.27
C GLN A 28 18.72 26.12 -16.62
N LEU A 29 17.53 25.64 -16.97
CA LEU A 29 17.25 25.15 -18.31
C LEU A 29 17.38 26.35 -19.26
N ILE A 30 18.49 26.37 -20.00
CA ILE A 30 18.67 27.28 -21.12
C ILE A 30 17.67 26.82 -22.18
N HIS A 31 16.56 27.58 -22.31
CA HIS A 31 15.71 27.49 -23.47
C HIS A 31 16.48 28.14 -24.62
N SER A 32 16.97 27.32 -25.54
CA SER A 32 17.51 27.81 -26.81
C SER A 32 16.36 28.37 -27.62
N GLU A 33 16.28 29.70 -27.67
CA GLU A 33 15.46 30.45 -28.60
C GLU A 33 16.07 30.28 -29.99
N ASP A 34 15.45 29.42 -30.80
CA ASP A 34 15.58 29.51 -32.25
C ASP A 34 14.20 29.89 -32.79
N GLU A 35 14.18 31.08 -33.39
CA GLU A 35 13.07 31.79 -33.98
C GLU A 35 12.34 30.95 -35.04
N THR A 36 11.11 30.53 -34.76
CA THR A 36 10.05 30.52 -35.78
C THR A 36 8.78 31.12 -35.19
N ALA A 37 8.53 32.38 -35.56
CA ALA A 37 7.31 33.11 -35.27
C ALA A 37 6.08 32.38 -35.83
N VAL A 38 5.35 31.67 -34.96
CA VAL A 38 3.97 31.25 -35.21
C VAL A 38 3.15 31.48 -33.92
N THR A 39 2.43 32.60 -33.91
CA THR A 39 1.26 32.94 -33.08
C THR A 39 1.07 32.13 -31.79
N HIS A 40 1.60 32.67 -30.69
CA HIS A 40 1.60 32.08 -29.34
C HIS A 40 0.24 32.11 -28.61
N GLU A 41 -0.84 32.59 -29.25
CA GLU A 41 -2.16 32.70 -28.63
C GLU A 41 -3.02 31.43 -28.75
N ALA A 42 -2.71 30.51 -29.68
CA ALA A 42 -3.42 29.25 -29.83
C ALA A 42 -2.79 28.08 -29.04
N ALA A 43 -1.52 28.19 -28.64
CA ALA A 43 -0.78 27.10 -28.00
C ALA A 43 -0.98 27.01 -26.47
N LEU A 44 -1.53 28.06 -25.84
CA LEU A 44 -1.88 28.03 -24.41
C LEU A 44 -3.16 27.21 -24.11
N ALA A 45 -3.94 26.85 -25.14
CA ALA A 45 -5.20 26.13 -24.96
C ALA A 45 -5.05 24.62 -24.73
N ALA A 46 -3.83 24.05 -24.78
CA ALA A 46 -3.67 22.59 -24.74
C ALA A 46 -2.40 22.07 -24.05
N LEU A 47 -1.76 22.85 -23.16
CA LEU A 47 -0.78 22.24 -22.26
C LEU A 47 -1.55 21.45 -21.19
N PRO A 48 -1.31 20.12 -21.04
CA PRO A 48 -1.95 19.34 -20.01
C PRO A 48 -1.58 19.93 -18.65
N MET A 49 -2.57 20.53 -17.99
CA MET A 49 -2.45 21.06 -16.63
C MET A 49 -1.77 20.00 -15.74
N GLY A 50 -0.79 20.44 -14.95
CA GLY A 50 0.32 19.64 -14.41
C GLY A 50 -0.02 18.38 -13.59
N TRP A 51 1.03 17.73 -13.07
CA TRP A 51 1.01 16.40 -12.40
C TRP A 51 0.02 16.21 -11.24
N ALA A 52 -0.61 17.29 -10.75
CA ALA A 52 -1.63 17.25 -9.72
C ALA A 52 -3.03 16.85 -10.22
N LEU A 53 -3.27 16.85 -11.53
CA LEU A 53 -4.52 16.31 -12.06
C LEU A 53 -4.45 14.79 -12.11
N LYS A 54 -5.44 14.14 -11.49
CA LYS A 54 -5.71 12.72 -11.73
C LYS A 54 -5.96 12.58 -13.23
N GLY A 55 -4.98 12.08 -13.96
CA GLY A 55 -5.16 11.74 -15.37
C GLY A 55 -6.44 10.94 -15.53
N ALA A 56 -7.22 11.22 -16.58
CA ALA A 56 -8.48 10.53 -16.84
C ALA A 56 -8.28 9.04 -16.57
N LYS A 57 -9.02 8.50 -15.58
CA LYS A 57 -8.89 7.12 -15.09
C LYS A 57 -8.89 6.25 -16.34
N ARG A 58 -7.73 5.67 -16.71
CA ARG A 58 -7.68 4.72 -17.83
C ARG A 58 -8.62 3.61 -17.41
N MET A 59 -9.82 3.60 -18.00
CA MET A 59 -10.77 2.53 -17.78
C MET A 59 -10.00 1.25 -18.15
N ARG A 60 -9.72 0.40 -17.17
CA ARG A 60 -9.05 -0.87 -17.45
C ARG A 60 -9.92 -1.57 -18.48
N ALA A 61 -9.35 -1.85 -19.65
CA ALA A 61 -10.08 -2.53 -20.70
C ALA A 61 -10.60 -3.86 -20.13
N ARG A 62 -11.93 -4.00 -20.09
CA ARG A 62 -12.60 -5.21 -19.64
C ARG A 62 -12.15 -6.38 -20.50
N PHE A 63 -12.12 -7.58 -19.92
CA PHE A 63 -11.86 -8.77 -20.72
C PHE A 63 -13.03 -9.00 -21.67
N SER A 64 -12.72 -9.27 -22.93
CA SER A 64 -13.73 -9.66 -23.89
C SER A 64 -14.33 -11.01 -23.51
N GLU A 65 -15.58 -11.24 -23.90
CA GLU A 65 -16.28 -12.52 -23.73
C GLU A 65 -15.40 -13.70 -24.16
N LYS A 66 -14.70 -13.52 -25.28
CA LYS A 66 -13.81 -14.52 -25.86
C LYS A 66 -12.60 -14.83 -24.99
N GLN A 67 -11.98 -13.80 -24.39
CA GLN A 67 -10.89 -13.98 -23.44
C GLN A 67 -11.38 -14.70 -22.19
N ARG A 68 -12.55 -14.29 -21.67
CA ARG A 68 -13.16 -14.88 -20.47
C ARG A 68 -13.45 -16.36 -20.66
N LYS A 69 -14.17 -16.71 -21.73
CA LYS A 69 -14.51 -18.09 -22.06
C LYS A 69 -13.27 -18.97 -22.19
N TYR A 70 -12.23 -18.49 -22.88
CA TYR A 70 -10.97 -19.24 -23.01
C TYR A 70 -10.29 -19.49 -21.66
N LEU A 71 -10.31 -18.51 -20.75
CA LEU A 71 -9.74 -18.66 -19.41
C LEU A 71 -10.58 -19.60 -18.55
N GLU A 72 -11.91 -19.54 -18.62
CA GLU A 72 -12.82 -20.48 -17.96
C GLU A 72 -12.58 -21.91 -18.43
N ASP A 73 -12.51 -22.15 -19.75
CA ASP A 73 -12.21 -23.47 -20.33
C ASP A 73 -10.86 -24.00 -19.80
N LYS A 74 -9.82 -23.16 -19.77
CA LYS A 74 -8.50 -23.53 -19.23
C LYS A 74 -8.56 -23.84 -17.74
N PHE A 75 -9.33 -23.07 -16.99
CA PHE A 75 -9.51 -23.28 -15.56
C PHE A 75 -10.24 -24.60 -15.27
N ASP A 76 -11.29 -24.91 -16.03
CA ASP A 76 -12.07 -26.15 -15.92
C ASP A 76 -11.25 -27.38 -16.30
N ILE A 77 -10.41 -27.29 -17.34
CA ILE A 77 -9.43 -28.34 -17.65
C ILE A 77 -8.51 -28.58 -16.45
N GLY A 78 -8.02 -27.51 -15.81
CA GLY A 78 -7.19 -27.63 -14.62
C GLY A 78 -7.90 -28.31 -13.44
N GLN A 79 -9.21 -28.07 -13.28
CA GLN A 79 -10.02 -28.76 -12.27
C GLN A 79 -10.22 -30.24 -12.61
N ALA A 80 -10.64 -30.54 -13.84
CA ALA A 80 -10.91 -31.90 -14.30
C ALA A 80 -9.66 -32.79 -14.26
N THR A 81 -8.49 -32.22 -14.54
CA THR A 81 -7.20 -32.93 -14.48
C THR A 81 -6.56 -32.94 -13.09
N GLY A 82 -7.12 -32.18 -12.13
CA GLY A 82 -6.54 -32.00 -10.79
C GLY A 82 -5.23 -31.21 -10.76
N ARG A 83 -4.76 -30.69 -11.90
CA ARG A 83 -3.52 -29.92 -12.01
C ARG A 83 -3.83 -28.49 -12.44
N LYS A 84 -3.63 -27.54 -11.52
CA LYS A 84 -3.81 -26.12 -11.81
C LYS A 84 -2.97 -25.68 -13.00
N CYS A 85 -3.61 -25.03 -13.98
CA CYS A 85 -2.88 -24.44 -15.11
C CYS A 85 -2.00 -23.28 -14.63
N ASP A 86 -0.74 -23.26 -15.07
CA ASP A 86 0.18 -22.16 -14.80
C ASP A 86 -0.24 -20.90 -15.59
N PRO A 87 -0.49 -19.76 -14.92
CA PRO A 87 -0.85 -18.51 -15.59
C PRO A 87 0.15 -18.04 -16.64
N THR A 88 1.45 -18.30 -16.43
CA THR A 88 2.49 -17.92 -17.41
C THR A 88 2.36 -18.77 -18.67
N GLN A 89 2.14 -20.06 -18.52
CA GLN A 89 1.89 -20.95 -19.64
C GLN A 89 0.58 -20.62 -20.37
N VAL A 90 -0.51 -20.33 -19.66
CA VAL A 90 -1.79 -19.96 -20.29
C VAL A 90 -1.66 -18.68 -21.12
N ALA A 91 -0.93 -17.67 -20.63
CA ALA A 91 -0.65 -16.45 -21.39
C ALA A 91 0.19 -16.73 -22.66
N LYS A 92 1.12 -17.68 -22.62
CA LYS A 92 1.85 -18.16 -23.81
C LYS A 92 0.94 -18.92 -24.76
N ASP A 93 0.08 -19.79 -24.23
CA ASP A 93 -0.88 -20.58 -25.00
C ASP A 93 -1.87 -19.70 -25.76
N MET A 94 -2.30 -18.56 -25.19
CA MET A 94 -3.18 -17.60 -25.88
C MET A 94 -2.62 -17.16 -27.23
N ARG A 95 -1.29 -17.05 -27.38
CA ARG A 95 -0.63 -16.67 -28.64
C ARG A 95 -0.74 -17.75 -29.72
N ARG A 96 -1.00 -18.98 -29.32
CA ARG A 96 -1.10 -20.18 -30.18
C ARG A 96 -2.52 -20.74 -30.25
N ALA A 97 -3.45 -20.19 -29.47
CA ALA A 97 -4.84 -20.62 -29.41
C ALA A 97 -5.51 -20.48 -30.79
N LYS A 98 -6.33 -21.47 -31.15
CA LYS A 98 -7.03 -21.54 -32.43
C LYS A 98 -8.53 -21.69 -32.22
N ASP A 99 -9.31 -21.05 -33.09
CA ASP A 99 -10.76 -21.23 -33.15
C ASP A 99 -11.12 -22.61 -33.74
N SER A 100 -12.41 -22.97 -33.71
CA SER A 100 -12.92 -24.21 -34.31
C SER A 100 -12.68 -24.31 -35.82
N LYS A 101 -12.38 -23.18 -36.49
CA LYS A 101 -12.04 -23.10 -37.91
C LYS A 101 -10.52 -23.17 -38.15
N GLY A 102 -9.72 -23.41 -37.11
CA GLY A 102 -8.26 -23.55 -37.18
C GLY A 102 -7.48 -22.23 -37.33
N ARG A 103 -8.16 -21.08 -37.28
CA ARG A 103 -7.54 -19.74 -37.38
C ARG A 103 -7.13 -19.26 -36.00
N ARG A 104 -6.22 -18.27 -35.94
CA ARG A 104 -5.77 -17.70 -34.66
C ARG A 104 -6.97 -17.16 -33.87
N MET A 105 -7.08 -17.60 -32.61
CA MET A 105 -8.15 -17.17 -31.73
C MET A 105 -7.95 -15.71 -31.33
N PHE A 106 -6.76 -15.29 -30.90
CA PHE A 106 -6.55 -13.92 -30.42
C PHE A 106 -5.61 -13.12 -31.32
N THR A 107 -5.85 -11.82 -31.41
CA THR A 107 -4.94 -10.83 -31.98
C THR A 107 -3.93 -10.34 -30.94
N SER A 108 -2.84 -9.70 -31.36
CA SER A 108 -1.78 -9.28 -30.42
C SER A 108 -2.23 -8.28 -29.37
N SER A 109 -3.24 -7.45 -29.68
CA SER A 109 -3.86 -6.51 -28.75
C SER A 109 -4.75 -7.18 -27.70
N GLU A 110 -5.16 -8.42 -27.94
CA GLU A 110 -6.02 -9.21 -27.05
C GLU A 110 -5.22 -10.19 -26.19
N PHE A 111 -3.89 -10.17 -26.25
CA PHE A 111 -3.07 -11.04 -25.40
C PHE A 111 -3.08 -10.54 -23.96
N LEU A 112 -3.40 -11.44 -23.04
CA LEU A 112 -3.33 -11.16 -21.62
C LEU A 112 -1.93 -11.50 -21.08
N THR A 113 -1.52 -10.73 -20.08
CA THR A 113 -0.30 -10.98 -19.30
C THR A 113 -0.51 -12.10 -18.29
N SER A 114 0.58 -12.72 -17.83
CA SER A 114 0.52 -13.74 -16.76
C SER A 114 -0.17 -13.23 -15.50
N THR A 115 0.06 -11.96 -15.15
CA THR A 115 -0.58 -11.29 -14.01
C THR A 115 -2.09 -11.18 -14.18
N GLN A 116 -2.56 -10.79 -15.37
CA GLN A 116 -4.00 -10.72 -15.69
C GLN A 116 -4.67 -12.09 -15.60
N VAL A 117 -4.02 -13.14 -16.13
CA VAL A 117 -4.51 -14.51 -16.05
C VAL A 117 -4.53 -15.02 -14.61
N SER A 118 -3.47 -14.75 -13.84
CA SER A 118 -3.37 -15.15 -12.43
C SER A 118 -4.47 -14.51 -11.58
N SER A 119 -4.69 -13.20 -11.75
CA SER A 119 -5.77 -12.46 -11.09
C SER A 119 -7.14 -13.06 -11.40
N PHE A 120 -7.40 -13.36 -12.69
CA PHE A 120 -8.66 -13.96 -13.12
C PHE A 120 -8.91 -15.33 -12.47
N PHE A 121 -7.92 -16.23 -12.47
CA PHE A 121 -8.06 -17.55 -11.84
C PHE A 121 -8.26 -17.46 -10.33
N SER A 122 -7.60 -16.53 -9.65
CA SER A 122 -7.80 -16.31 -8.21
C SER A 122 -9.25 -15.86 -7.92
N ARG A 123 -9.77 -14.91 -8.70
CA ARG A 123 -11.16 -14.43 -8.57
C ARG A 123 -12.17 -15.53 -8.89
N LEU A 124 -11.97 -16.28 -9.97
CA LEU A 124 -12.85 -17.37 -10.37
C LEU A 124 -12.88 -18.49 -9.31
N ALA A 125 -11.72 -18.82 -8.73
CA ALA A 125 -11.63 -19.79 -7.63
C ALA A 125 -12.37 -19.30 -6.37
N ALA A 126 -12.22 -18.03 -6.01
CA ALA A 126 -12.93 -17.44 -4.87
C ALA A 126 -14.45 -17.48 -5.08
N ARG A 127 -14.93 -17.05 -6.26
CA ARG A 127 -16.36 -17.09 -6.63
C ARG A 127 -16.93 -18.49 -6.47
N ARG A 128 -16.26 -19.52 -6.98
CA ARG A 128 -16.74 -20.92 -6.88
C ARG A 128 -16.74 -21.48 -5.46
N LYS A 129 -15.86 -20.99 -4.57
CA LYS A 129 -15.90 -21.37 -3.14
C LYS A 129 -17.10 -20.77 -2.41
N CYS A 130 -17.58 -19.60 -2.84
CA CYS A 130 -18.70 -18.90 -2.21
C CYS A 130 -20.08 -19.27 -2.81
N GLN A 131 -20.13 -20.07 -3.89
CA GLN A 131 -21.37 -20.49 -4.58
C GLN A 131 -22.28 -21.46 -3.80
N GLY A 132 -22.11 -21.60 -2.48
CA GLY A 132 -23.08 -22.23 -1.58
C GLY A 132 -24.31 -21.35 -1.26
N ILE A 133 -24.41 -20.16 -1.87
CA ILE A 133 -25.50 -19.19 -1.70
C ILE A 133 -26.17 -19.01 -3.08
N PRO A 134 -27.51 -19.10 -3.19
CA PRO A 134 -28.18 -19.18 -4.49
C PRO A 134 -27.97 -17.92 -5.34
N GLU A 135 -27.64 -18.20 -6.59
CA GLU A 135 -27.25 -17.29 -7.66
C GLU A 135 -28.42 -16.39 -8.13
N LYS A 136 -28.17 -15.08 -8.18
CA LYS A 136 -28.80 -14.23 -9.19
C LYS A 136 -27.74 -13.94 -10.24
N VAL A 137 -28.03 -14.36 -11.47
CA VAL A 137 -27.45 -13.81 -12.69
C VAL A 137 -27.55 -12.29 -12.59
N GLN A 138 -26.42 -11.60 -12.48
CA GLN A 138 -26.40 -10.15 -12.52
C GLN A 138 -25.31 -9.67 -13.47
N GLU A 139 -25.78 -8.93 -14.46
CA GLU A 139 -25.07 -8.34 -15.58
C GLU A 139 -23.95 -7.39 -15.13
N GLU A 140 -23.01 -7.22 -16.05
CA GLU A 140 -21.70 -6.59 -15.97
C GLU A 140 -21.77 -5.05 -15.76
N GLY A 141 -22.26 -4.60 -14.61
CA GLY A 141 -22.37 -3.17 -14.26
C GLY A 141 -21.51 -2.69 -13.09
N GLU A 142 -21.16 -3.58 -12.16
CA GLU A 142 -20.73 -3.19 -10.80
C GLU A 142 -19.20 -3.29 -10.57
N GLU A 143 -18.37 -3.28 -11.63
CA GLU A 143 -16.94 -3.66 -11.57
C GLU A 143 -16.00 -2.89 -10.65
N GLU A 144 -16.36 -1.67 -10.27
CA GLU A 144 -15.54 -0.85 -9.38
C GLU A 144 -16.00 -0.92 -7.92
N LEU A 145 -17.24 -1.33 -7.66
CA LEU A 145 -17.80 -1.37 -6.30
C LEU A 145 -17.27 -2.56 -5.50
N TYR A 146 -17.00 -3.70 -6.14
CA TYR A 146 -16.57 -4.92 -5.43
C TYR A 146 -15.07 -5.13 -5.26
N GLU A 147 -14.20 -4.42 -5.98
CA GLU A 147 -12.78 -4.44 -5.62
C GLU A 147 -12.53 -3.67 -4.31
N GLU A 148 -13.25 -2.57 -4.10
CA GLU A 148 -13.22 -1.83 -2.84
C GLU A 148 -13.83 -2.68 -1.71
N ASP A 149 -14.99 -3.30 -1.96
CA ASP A 149 -15.68 -4.16 -0.99
C ASP A 149 -14.85 -5.38 -0.57
N LEU A 150 -14.21 -6.08 -1.52
CA LEU A 150 -13.37 -7.25 -1.20
C LEU A 150 -12.09 -6.86 -0.44
N THR A 151 -11.49 -5.70 -0.75
CA THR A 151 -10.35 -5.18 0.03
C THR A 151 -10.78 -4.74 1.43
N HIS A 152 -12.00 -4.22 1.57
CA HIS A 152 -12.58 -3.83 2.85
C HIS A 152 -12.87 -5.05 3.71
N GLU A 153 -13.53 -6.08 3.18
CA GLU A 153 -13.80 -7.34 3.89
C GLU A 153 -12.50 -8.02 4.37
N MET A 154 -11.47 -8.05 3.52
CA MET A 154 -10.17 -8.61 3.89
C MET A 154 -9.48 -7.78 5.00
N HIS A 155 -9.56 -6.45 4.93
CA HIS A 155 -9.02 -5.58 5.98
C HIS A 155 -9.74 -5.77 7.31
N VAL A 156 -11.08 -5.85 7.29
CA VAL A 156 -11.92 -6.09 8.47
C VAL A 156 -11.61 -7.45 9.10
N ALA A 157 -11.48 -8.51 8.28
CA ALA A 157 -11.13 -9.84 8.77
C ALA A 157 -9.72 -9.88 9.40
N GLN A 158 -8.77 -9.20 8.78
CA GLN A 158 -7.41 -9.08 9.30
C GLN A 158 -7.39 -8.31 10.62
N GLU A 159 -8.08 -7.18 10.71
CA GLU A 159 -8.19 -6.37 11.92
C GLU A 159 -8.85 -7.14 13.07
N SER A 160 -9.90 -7.91 12.77
CA SER A 160 -10.55 -8.81 13.73
C SER A 160 -9.62 -9.91 14.26
N LEU A 161 -8.81 -10.51 13.38
CA LEU A 161 -7.82 -11.51 13.76
C LEU A 161 -6.74 -10.88 14.67
N PHE A 162 -6.20 -9.72 14.31
CA PHE A 162 -5.23 -9.00 15.14
C PHE A 162 -5.82 -8.66 16.51
N ALA A 163 -7.06 -8.15 16.57
CA ALA A 163 -7.73 -7.86 17.83
C ALA A 163 -7.88 -9.12 18.72
N THR A 164 -8.20 -10.26 18.10
CA THR A 164 -8.30 -11.55 18.82
C THR A 164 -6.95 -11.99 19.36
N VAL A 165 -5.90 -11.96 18.54
CA VAL A 165 -4.54 -12.35 18.95
C VAL A 165 -4.03 -11.46 20.09
N ILE A 166 -4.25 -10.14 19.99
CA ILE A 166 -3.87 -9.18 21.03
C ILE A 166 -4.57 -9.52 22.37
N ARG A 167 -5.86 -9.89 22.32
CA ARG A 167 -6.62 -10.31 23.51
C ARG A 167 -6.11 -11.62 24.10
N GLU A 168 -5.89 -12.65 23.28
CA GLU A 168 -5.42 -13.97 23.75
C GLU A 168 -4.01 -13.91 24.33
N LEU A 169 -3.13 -13.07 23.77
CA LEU A 169 -1.77 -12.89 24.26
C LEU A 169 -1.68 -11.97 25.48
N GLY A 170 -2.79 -11.37 25.93
CA GLY A 170 -2.79 -10.41 27.04
C GLY A 170 -1.94 -9.17 26.77
N LEU A 171 -1.73 -8.82 25.48
CA LEU A 171 -1.01 -7.61 25.08
C LEU A 171 -1.86 -6.35 25.29
N THR A 172 -3.11 -6.52 25.70
CA THR A 172 -3.98 -5.47 26.22
C THR A 172 -3.97 -5.51 27.72
N HIS A 173 -3.31 -4.50 28.30
CA HIS A 173 -3.36 -4.05 29.69
C HIS A 173 -3.06 -5.06 30.82
N PRO A 174 -2.54 -4.58 31.96
CA PRO A 174 -2.21 -3.19 32.28
C PRO A 174 -0.97 -2.65 31.55
N VAL A 175 -0.94 -1.34 31.29
CA VAL A 175 0.27 -0.65 30.82
C VAL A 175 1.23 -0.57 32.00
N LEU A 176 2.25 -1.43 32.00
CA LEU A 176 3.22 -1.59 33.08
C LEU A 176 4.55 -0.92 32.73
N PHE A 177 5.08 -0.13 33.66
CA PHE A 177 6.47 0.29 33.67
C PHE A 177 7.12 -0.19 34.96
N ASP A 178 8.05 -1.15 34.87
CA ASP A 178 8.66 -1.80 36.04
C ASP A 178 7.57 -2.30 37.02
N THR A 179 7.47 -1.73 38.23
CA THR A 179 6.43 -2.06 39.21
C THR A 179 5.19 -1.17 39.15
N TYR A 180 5.14 -0.18 38.25
CA TYR A 180 4.10 0.84 38.17
C TYR A 180 3.05 0.49 37.10
N ASN A 181 1.82 0.27 37.53
CA ASN A 181 0.66 0.16 36.63
C ASN A 181 0.13 1.56 36.29
N LEU A 182 0.44 2.03 35.08
CA LEU A 182 0.04 3.35 34.62
C LEU A 182 -1.48 3.49 34.46
N CYS A 183 -2.18 2.42 34.08
CA CYS A 183 -3.64 2.42 33.99
C CYS A 183 -4.30 2.64 35.37
N ASP A 184 -3.76 2.01 36.41
CA ASP A 184 -4.26 2.19 37.78
C ASP A 184 -3.87 3.55 38.38
N LEU A 185 -2.66 4.04 38.07
CA LEU A 185 -2.24 5.38 38.49
C LEU A 185 -3.08 6.47 37.82
N TYR A 186 -3.42 6.30 36.55
CA TYR A 186 -4.33 7.18 35.84
C TYR A 186 -5.74 7.17 36.46
N ALA A 187 -6.32 5.98 36.67
CA ALA A 187 -7.66 5.84 37.26
C ALA A 187 -7.77 6.44 38.67
N LYS A 188 -6.67 6.44 39.44
CA LYS A 188 -6.61 7.01 40.80
C LYS A 188 -6.16 8.48 40.82
N HIS A 189 -5.92 9.10 39.67
CA HIS A 189 -5.33 10.44 39.54
C HIS A 189 -3.99 10.61 40.29
N LYS A 190 -3.17 9.55 40.34
CA LYS A 190 -1.90 9.49 41.08
C LYS A 190 -0.66 9.67 40.20
N LEU A 191 -0.79 9.97 38.91
CA LEU A 191 0.38 10.23 38.05
C LEU A 191 1.22 11.42 38.52
N ALA A 192 0.60 12.44 39.15
CA ALA A 192 1.29 13.60 39.69
C ALA A 192 2.20 13.30 40.90
N THR A 193 1.99 12.17 41.58
CA THR A 193 2.82 11.76 42.73
C THR A 193 4.19 11.25 42.31
N LEU A 194 4.34 10.82 41.04
CA LEU A 194 5.61 10.34 40.52
C LEU A 194 6.63 11.48 40.41
N GLY A 195 7.90 11.15 40.66
CA GLY A 195 9.02 12.09 40.49
C GLY A 195 9.20 12.46 39.02
N LEU A 196 9.68 13.68 38.74
CA LEU A 196 9.96 14.12 37.37
C LEU A 196 10.94 13.18 36.63
N PRO A 197 12.05 12.71 37.24
CA PRO A 197 12.95 11.77 36.56
C PRO A 197 12.28 10.45 36.19
N LEU A 198 11.39 9.95 37.06
CA LEU A 198 10.63 8.71 36.79
C LEU A 198 9.64 8.91 35.65
N LEU A 199 8.93 10.04 35.61
CA LEU A 199 8.03 10.37 34.50
C LEU A 199 8.77 10.45 33.16
N GLN A 200 9.98 11.00 33.15
CA GLN A 200 10.84 11.05 31.96
C GLN A 200 11.22 9.63 31.50
N MET A 201 11.73 8.80 32.40
CA MET A 201 12.09 7.41 32.08
C MET A 201 10.90 6.60 31.54
N ILE A 202 9.72 6.80 32.13
CA ILE A 202 8.48 6.16 31.65
C ILE A 202 8.20 6.62 30.21
N CYS A 203 8.18 7.93 29.96
CA CYS A 203 7.95 8.45 28.62
C CYS A 203 8.94 7.91 27.58
N ASP A 204 10.22 7.86 27.93
CA ASP A 204 11.28 7.35 27.04
C ASP A 204 11.09 5.84 26.76
N SER A 205 10.70 5.05 27.76
CA SER A 205 10.48 3.61 27.60
C SER A 205 9.33 3.26 26.66
N PHE A 206 8.30 4.11 26.60
CA PHE A 206 7.18 3.97 25.67
C PHE A 206 7.39 4.72 24.34
N GLY A 207 8.58 5.31 24.14
CA GLY A 207 8.92 6.05 22.93
C GLY A 207 8.07 7.31 22.73
N LEU A 208 7.57 7.93 23.80
CA LEU A 208 6.80 9.16 23.71
C LEU A 208 7.74 10.32 23.38
N ASP A 209 7.42 11.10 22.36
CA ASP A 209 8.21 12.26 21.99
C ASP A 209 8.12 13.37 23.07
N THR A 210 9.24 13.56 23.77
CA THR A 210 9.43 14.56 24.82
C THR A 210 10.46 15.63 24.44
N GLN A 211 10.98 15.63 23.21
CA GLN A 211 12.06 16.53 22.77
C GLN A 211 11.67 18.02 22.85
N HIS A 212 10.39 18.32 22.69
CA HIS A 212 9.84 19.66 22.78
C HIS A 212 9.59 20.15 24.23
N ILE A 213 9.78 19.29 25.24
CA ILE A 213 9.55 19.63 26.65
C ILE A 213 10.80 20.29 27.22
N THR A 214 10.94 21.60 27.01
CA THR A 214 12.11 22.39 27.44
C THR A 214 12.06 22.81 28.91
N LEU A 215 10.90 22.70 29.57
CA LEU A 215 10.70 23.13 30.95
C LEU A 215 10.76 21.95 31.92
N ARG A 216 11.41 22.13 33.08
CA ARG A 216 11.38 21.19 34.23
C ARG A 216 9.99 21.19 34.91
N ARG A 217 8.94 20.88 34.16
CA ARG A 217 7.56 20.80 34.64
C ARG A 217 7.04 19.38 34.46
N LYS A 218 6.35 18.86 35.47
CA LYS A 218 5.75 17.51 35.43
C LYS A 218 4.55 17.41 34.51
N ALA A 219 3.74 18.48 34.45
CA ALA A 219 2.48 18.54 33.70
C ALA A 219 2.56 17.99 32.25
N PRO A 220 3.50 18.42 31.39
CA PRO A 220 3.56 17.93 30.01
C PRO A 220 3.86 16.42 29.89
N TYR A 221 4.68 15.87 30.79
CA TYR A 221 4.93 14.42 30.83
C TYR A 221 3.69 13.66 31.28
N ILE A 222 2.99 14.17 32.29
CA ILE A 222 1.73 13.59 32.76
C ILE A 222 0.71 13.58 31.62
N THR A 223 0.50 14.70 30.92
CA THR A 223 -0.44 14.78 29.79
C THR A 223 -0.12 13.78 28.68
N LYS A 224 1.16 13.54 28.38
CA LYS A 224 1.57 12.52 27.40
C LYS A 224 1.23 11.10 27.86
N LEU A 225 1.45 10.79 29.14
CA LEU A 225 1.08 9.50 29.73
C LEU A 225 -0.44 9.31 29.82
N GLU A 226 -1.18 10.39 30.08
CA GLU A 226 -2.65 10.38 30.05
C GLU A 226 -3.14 10.07 28.63
N GLN A 227 -2.60 10.73 27.59
CA GLN A 227 -2.91 10.43 26.19
C GLN A 227 -2.62 8.98 25.81
N LEU A 228 -1.49 8.43 26.27
CA LEU A 228 -1.16 7.01 26.06
C LEU A 228 -2.22 6.10 26.68
N VAL A 229 -2.60 6.35 27.93
CA VAL A 229 -3.59 5.54 28.67
C VAL A 229 -5.03 5.77 28.18
N GLU A 230 -5.35 6.93 27.59
CA GLU A 230 -6.67 7.22 27.01
C GLU A 230 -7.03 6.29 25.85
N THR A 231 -6.03 5.81 25.12
CA THR A 231 -6.22 4.82 24.04
C THR A 231 -6.38 3.39 24.56
N CYS A 232 -6.29 3.16 25.88
CA CYS A 232 -6.41 1.85 26.48
C CYS A 232 -7.87 1.37 26.57
N SER A 233 -8.11 0.13 26.14
CA SER A 233 -9.38 -0.57 26.28
C SER A 233 -9.80 -0.83 27.74
N CYS A 234 -8.86 -0.77 28.69
CA CYS A 234 -9.11 -0.88 30.14
C CYS A 234 -10.02 0.24 30.72
N ARG A 235 -10.27 1.31 29.96
CA ARG A 235 -11.24 2.36 30.30
C ARG A 235 -12.68 1.97 29.99
N VAL A 236 -12.89 1.11 28.98
CA VAL A 236 -14.22 0.73 28.46
C VAL A 236 -14.90 -0.30 29.39
N GLU A 237 -14.13 -1.13 30.07
CA GLU A 237 -14.65 -2.19 30.97
C GLU A 237 -14.93 -1.73 32.41
N ARG A 238 -14.71 -0.44 32.74
CA ARG A 238 -14.86 0.10 34.10
C ARG A 238 -15.99 1.15 34.24
N THR A 239 -16.81 1.37 33.21
CA THR A 239 -18.08 2.12 33.28
C THR A 239 -19.25 1.16 33.38
#